data_AF-A0A843DZJ0-F1
#
_entry.id   AF-A0A843DZJ0-F1
#
_cell.length_a   1.000
_cell.length_b   1.000
_cell.length_c   1.000
_cell.angle_alpha   90.00
_cell.angle_beta   90.00
_cell.angle_gamma   90.00
#
_symmetry.space_group_name_H-M   'P 1'
#
loop_
_entity.id
_entity.type
_entity.pdbx_description
1 polymer ?
#
loop_
_entity_poly.entity_id
_entity_poly.type
_entity_poly.pdbx_seq_one_letter_code
_entity_poly.pdbx_strand_id
1 'polypeptide(L)'
;MTDASENLKTLLGEPKKAIRSMVLAFFIAMAVVELNQFVDTFWVSGLGAVSSSAVATSSPIYGLMMCAGLGIGVGATATIAFRLGSGDFEAANRLAANSLLL
;
A
#
# COMPACT_ATOMS: atom_id res chain seq x y z
N MET A 1 -12.32 24.40 -14.00
CA MET A 1 -11.34 24.86 -13.01
C MET A 1 -11.39 23.85 -11.88
N THR A 2 -10.57 22.82 -11.99
CA THR A 2 -10.66 21.64 -11.12
C THR A 2 -9.93 21.97 -9.83
N ASP A 3 -10.67 22.02 -8.72
CA ASP A 3 -10.13 22.15 -7.38
C ASP A 3 -9.12 21.03 -7.12
N ALA A 4 -7.83 21.32 -7.31
CA ALA A 4 -6.78 20.62 -6.58
C ALA A 4 -7.11 20.83 -5.09
N SER A 5 -7.70 19.80 -4.47
CA SER A 5 -8.21 19.88 -3.10
C SER A 5 -7.17 20.53 -2.17
N GLU A 6 -7.64 21.34 -1.24
CA GLU A 6 -6.81 22.05 -0.25
C GLU A 6 -5.75 21.15 0.41
N ASN A 7 -6.08 19.87 0.58
CA ASN A 7 -5.17 18.81 1.02
C ASN A 7 -3.93 18.66 0.12
N LEU A 8 -4.09 18.68 -1.20
CA LEU A 8 -2.97 18.56 -2.14
C LEU A 8 -2.05 19.77 -2.13
N LYS A 9 -2.62 20.98 -2.03
CA LYS A 9 -1.84 22.21 -1.86
C LYS A 9 -1.08 22.21 -0.52
N THR A 10 -1.68 21.67 0.53
CA THR A 10 -1.04 21.48 1.84
C THR A 10 0.09 20.46 1.78
N LEU A 11 -0.09 19.34 1.07
CA LEU A 11 0.92 18.30 0.87
C LEU A 11 2.13 18.79 0.05
N LEU A 12 1.91 19.62 -0.97
CA LEU A 12 2.98 20.20 -1.80
C LEU A 12 3.64 21.44 -1.17
N GLY A 13 2.94 22.14 -0.26
CA GLY A 13 3.42 23.37 0.38
C GLY A 13 4.33 23.14 1.59
N GLU A 14 3.95 22.27 2.53
CA GLU A 14 4.70 22.03 3.79
C GLU A 14 5.15 20.56 3.93
N PRO A 15 6.13 20.09 3.13
CA PRO A 15 6.54 18.69 3.09
C PRO A 15 6.97 18.15 4.46
N LYS A 16 7.60 18.95 5.33
CA LYS A 16 8.04 18.53 6.67
C LYS A 16 6.90 18.20 7.65
N LYS A 17 5.73 18.80 7.47
CA LYS A 17 4.55 18.59 8.32
C LYS A 17 3.70 17.43 7.76
N ALA A 18 3.55 17.40 6.43
CA ALA A 18 2.92 16.30 5.71
C ALA A 18 3.60 14.96 6.00
N ILE A 19 4.93 14.90 5.87
CA ILE A 19 5.71 13.67 6.14
C ILE A 19 5.46 13.18 7.58
N ARG A 20 5.50 14.05 8.58
CA ARG A 20 5.27 13.63 9.98
C ARG A 20 3.90 13.03 10.22
N SER A 21 2.86 13.63 9.65
CA SER A 21 1.49 13.11 9.77
C SER A 21 1.32 11.78 9.03
N MET A 22 1.87 11.68 7.81
CA MET A 22 1.78 10.47 6.99
C MET A 22 2.58 9.31 7.58
N VAL A 23 3.77 9.59 8.14
CA VAL A 23 4.62 8.59 8.78
C VAL A 23 3.93 7.99 10.00
N LEU A 24 3.30 8.81 10.85
CA LEU A 24 2.57 8.30 12.01
C LEU A 24 1.41 7.38 11.59
N ALA A 25 0.62 7.82 10.60
CA ALA A 25 -0.47 7.01 10.06
C ALA A 25 0.04 5.70 9.44
N PHE A 26 1.15 5.77 8.70
CA PHE A 26 1.80 4.60 8.09
C PHE A 26 2.30 3.61 9.15
N PHE A 27 2.92 4.10 10.23
CA PHE A 27 3.37 3.23 11.33
C PHE A 27 2.21 2.48 11.99
N ILE A 28 1.09 3.16 12.23
CA ILE A 28 -0.10 2.51 12.80
C ILE A 28 -0.64 1.45 11.84
N ALA A 29 -0.72 1.76 10.54
CA ALA A 29 -1.18 0.80 9.53
C ALA A 29 -0.26 -0.44 9.47
N MET A 30 1.06 -0.24 9.45
CA MET A 30 2.02 -1.34 9.45
C MET A 30 1.97 -2.17 10.73
N ALA A 31 1.78 -1.55 11.89
CA ALA A 31 1.61 -2.28 13.15
C ALA A 31 0.40 -3.21 13.12
N VAL A 32 -0.72 -2.78 12.53
CA VAL A 32 -1.91 -3.63 12.37
C VAL A 32 -1.64 -4.81 11.44
N VAL A 33 -0.92 -4.59 10.32
CA VAL A 33 -0.53 -5.67 9.40
C VAL A 33 0.33 -6.72 10.10
N GLU A 34 1.36 -6.29 10.82
CA GLU A 34 2.25 -7.20 11.56
C GLU A 34 1.53 -7.95 12.68
N LEU A 35 0.59 -7.29 13.38
CA LEU A 35 -0.25 -7.96 14.38
C LEU A 35 -1.12 -9.05 13.77
N ASN A 36 -1.66 -8.83 12.56
CA ASN A 36 -2.42 -9.87 11.87
C ASN A 36 -1.52 -11.06 11.49
N GLN A 37 -0.31 -10.80 10.99
CA GLN A 37 0.66 -11.86 10.70
C GLN A 37 1.03 -12.67 11.95
N PHE A 38 1.16 -12.02 13.10
CA PHE A 38 1.40 -12.70 14.37
C PHE A 38 0.22 -13.57 14.80
N VAL A 39 -0.99 -13.04 14.72
CA VAL A 39 -2.22 -13.78 15.07
C VAL A 39 -2.40 -14.98 14.14
N ASP A 40 -2.19 -14.82 12.84
CA ASP A 40 -2.25 -15.91 11.86
C ASP A 40 -1.26 -17.03 12.21
N THR A 41 0.01 -16.66 12.45
CA THR A 41 1.05 -17.60 12.85
C THR A 41 0.70 -18.32 14.16
N PHE A 42 0.15 -17.60 15.15
CA PHE A 42 -0.29 -18.17 16.42
C PHE A 42 -1.38 -19.23 16.21
N TRP A 43 -2.42 -18.92 15.42
CA TRP A 43 -3.48 -19.86 15.10
C TRP A 43 -2.97 -21.09 14.33
N VAL A 44 -2.14 -20.87 13.31
CA VAL A 44 -1.56 -21.95 12.49
C VAL A 44 -0.64 -22.85 13.30
N SER A 45 0.14 -22.29 14.23
CA SER A 45 1.02 -23.06 15.11
C SER A 45 0.26 -24.02 16.04
N GLY A 46 -0.98 -23.68 16.42
CA GLY A 46 -1.85 -24.50 17.26
C GLY A 46 -2.48 -25.71 16.55
N LEU A 47 -2.44 -25.78 15.22
CA LEU A 47 -3.05 -26.86 14.42
C LEU A 47 -2.16 -28.10 14.25
N GLY A 48 -0.95 -28.10 14.83
CA GLY A 48 0.00 -29.21 14.79
C GLY A 48 1.07 -29.08 13.69
N ALA A 49 2.20 -29.78 13.87
CA ALA A 49 3.41 -29.66 13.04
C ALA A 49 3.18 -29.90 11.53
N VAL A 50 2.18 -30.72 11.19
CA VAL A 50 1.82 -31.05 9.80
C VAL A 50 1.14 -29.87 9.10
N SER A 51 0.27 -29.12 9.80
CA SER A 51 -0.35 -27.90 9.27
C SER A 51 0.66 -26.76 9.10
N SER A 52 1.57 -26.57 10.06
CA SER A 52 2.62 -25.55 9.94
C SER A 52 3.59 -25.84 8.78
N SER A 53 3.85 -27.11 8.47
CA SER A 53 4.71 -27.53 7.35
C SER A 53 4.02 -27.37 5.99
N ALA A 54 2.70 -27.59 5.93
CA ALA A 54 1.90 -27.35 4.73
C ALA A 54 1.89 -25.84 4.37
N VAL A 55 1.72 -24.96 5.35
CA VAL A 55 1.75 -23.50 5.13
C VAL A 55 3.09 -23.05 4.57
N ALA A 56 4.20 -23.51 5.14
CA ALA A 56 5.54 -23.17 4.65
C ALA A 56 5.80 -23.67 3.21
N THR A 57 5.18 -24.77 2.81
CA THR A 57 5.27 -25.30 1.45
C THR A 57 4.47 -24.45 0.45
N SER A 58 3.36 -23.84 0.89
CA SER A 58 2.51 -22.97 0.05
C SER A 58 2.94 -21.49 0.04
N SER A 59 3.71 -21.03 1.02
CA SER A 59 4.19 -19.65 1.12
C SER A 59 4.89 -19.11 -0.13
N PRO A 60 5.70 -19.87 -0.89
CA PRO A 60 6.37 -19.34 -2.09
C PRO A 60 5.38 -18.90 -3.19
N ILE A 61 4.30 -19.67 -3.41
CA ILE A 61 3.28 -19.34 -4.40
C ILE A 61 2.50 -18.10 -3.96
N TYR A 62 2.13 -18.04 -2.68
CA TYR A 62 1.49 -16.85 -2.10
C TYR A 62 2.39 -15.61 -2.21
N GLY A 63 3.69 -15.75 -1.93
CA GLY A 63 4.67 -14.67 -2.06
C GLY A 63 4.77 -14.13 -3.49
N LEU A 64 4.73 -15.00 -4.50
CA LEU A 64 4.72 -14.57 -5.91
C LEU A 64 3.47 -13.76 -6.25
N MET A 65 2.29 -14.20 -5.79
CA MET A 65 1.04 -13.48 -5.99
C MET A 65 1.05 -12.12 -5.29
N MET A 66 1.55 -12.08 -4.04
CA MET A 66 1.70 -10.85 -3.27
C MET A 66 2.67 -9.87 -3.93
N CYS A 67 3.83 -10.34 -4.41
CA CYS A 67 4.80 -9.52 -5.12
C CYS A 67 4.21 -8.91 -6.40
N ALA A 68 3.42 -9.66 -7.15
CA ALA A 68 2.76 -9.15 -8.35
C ALA A 68 1.75 -8.04 -8.00
N GLY A 69 0.88 -8.28 -7.01
CA GLY A 69 -0.12 -7.31 -6.58
C GLY A 69 0.49 -6.03 -6.00
N LEU A 70 1.45 -6.17 -5.07
CA LEU A 70 2.17 -5.05 -4.47
C LEU A 70 2.98 -4.28 -5.50
N GLY A 71 3.63 -4.97 -6.45
CA GLY A 71 4.40 -4.34 -7.51
C GLY A 71 3.55 -3.45 -8.40
N ILE A 72 2.37 -3.92 -8.81
CA ILE A 72 1.42 -3.14 -9.62
C ILE A 72 0.86 -1.96 -8.81
N GLY A 73 0.42 -2.21 -7.57
CA GLY A 73 -0.16 -1.16 -6.72
C GLY A 73 0.84 -0.04 -6.40
N VAL A 74 2.08 -0.38 -6.05
CA VAL A 74 3.15 0.60 -5.80
C VAL A 74 3.54 1.33 -7.08
N GLY A 75 3.68 0.63 -8.21
CA GLY A 75 4.02 1.25 -9.50
C GLY A 75 2.95 2.22 -10.00
N ALA A 76 1.67 1.85 -9.87
CA ALA A 76 0.55 2.73 -10.19
C ALA A 76 0.56 3.98 -9.31
N THR A 77 0.67 3.81 -7.98
CA THR A 77 0.70 4.92 -7.03
C THR A 77 1.90 5.86 -7.26
N ALA A 78 3.07 5.31 -7.56
CA ALA A 78 4.27 6.10 -7.88
C ALA A 78 4.08 6.93 -9.17
N THR A 79 3.47 6.36 -10.19
CA THR A 79 3.20 7.05 -11.47
C THR A 79 2.16 8.17 -11.28
N ILE A 80 1.12 7.92 -10.47
CA ILE A 80 0.13 8.94 -10.09
C ILE A 80 0.82 10.08 -9.34
N ALA A 81 1.65 9.78 -8.34
CA ALA A 81 2.37 10.78 -7.56
C ALA A 81 3.32 11.62 -8.43
N PHE A 82 4.01 11.01 -9.39
CA PHE A 82 4.88 11.72 -10.33
C PHE A 82 4.10 12.74 -11.18
N ARG A 83 2.98 12.33 -11.79
CA ARG A 83 2.12 13.22 -12.59
C ARG A 83 1.49 14.34 -11.75
N LEU A 84 1.15 14.03 -10.51
CA LEU A 84 0.62 15.01 -9.57
C LEU A 84 1.68 16.06 -9.22
N GLY A 85 2.93 15.65 -9.02
CA GLY A 85 4.07 16.54 -8.78
C GLY A 85 4.46 17.38 -9.99
N SER A 86 4.25 16.89 -11.22
CA SER A 86 4.48 17.65 -12.46
C SER A 86 3.33 18.62 -12.82
N GLY A 87 2.28 18.70 -12.00
CA GLY A 87 1.12 19.56 -12.25
C GLY A 87 0.11 19.03 -13.27
N ASP A 88 0.25 17.78 -13.72
CA ASP A 88 -0.66 17.13 -14.67
C ASP A 88 -1.78 16.38 -13.93
N PHE A 89 -2.70 17.16 -13.36
CA PHE A 89 -3.80 16.64 -12.54
C PHE A 89 -4.80 15.79 -13.34
N GLU A 90 -4.99 16.09 -14.63
CA GLU A 90 -5.95 15.38 -15.47
C GLU A 90 -5.43 13.99 -15.85
N ALA A 91 -4.15 13.89 -16.24
CA ALA A 91 -3.53 12.60 -16.50
C ALA A 91 -3.35 11.76 -15.23
N ALA A 92 -3.16 12.39 -14.06
CA ALA A 92 -3.14 11.70 -12.77
C ALA A 92 -4.52 11.12 -12.41
N ASN A 93 -5.60 11.88 -12.60
CA ASN A 93 -6.97 11.43 -12.31
C ASN A 93 -7.40 10.28 -13.23
N ARG A 94 -7.10 10.37 -14.53
CA ARG A 94 -7.37 9.28 -15.49
C ARG A 94 -6.60 8.00 -15.14
N LEU A 95 -5.35 8.15 -14.70
CA LEU A 95 -4.53 7.01 -14.30
C LEU A 95 -5.08 6.37 -13.02
N ALA A 96 -5.47 7.17 -12.02
CA ALA A 96 -6.09 6.68 -10.80
C ALA A 96 -7.40 5.91 -11.06
N ALA A 97 -8.25 6.42 -11.95
CA ALA A 97 -9.49 5.74 -12.35
C ALA A 97 -9.20 4.39 -13.05
N ASN A 98 -8.24 4.37 -13.98
CA ASN A 98 -7.86 3.15 -14.67
C ASN A 98 -7.16 2.13 -13.74
N SER A 99 -6.35 2.58 -12.79
CA SER A 99 -5.66 1.72 -11.83
C SER A 99 -6.58 1.08 -10.80
N LEU A 100 -7.80 1.62 -10.59
CA LEU A 100 -8.81 1.01 -9.73
C LEU A 100 -9.66 -0.05 -10.47
N LEU A 101 -9.76 0.08 -11.80
CA LEU A 101 -10.51 -0.85 -12.66
C LEU A 101 -9.69 -2.07 -13.11
N LEU A 102 -8.37 -2.00 -12.96
CA LEU A 102 -7.39 -3.06 -13.27
C LEU A 102 -7.16 -3.94 -12.05
#